data_AF-A0A0T6BQY3-F1
#
_entry.id   AF-A0A0T6BQY3-F1
#
_cell.length_a   1.000
_cell.length_b   1.000
_cell.length_c   1.000
_cell.angle_alpha   90.00
_cell.angle_beta   90.00
_cell.angle_gamma   90.00
#
_symmetry.space_group_name_H-M   'P 1'
#
loop_
_entity.id
_entity.type
_entity.pdbx_description
1 polymer ?
#
loop_
_entity_poly.entity_id
_entity_poly.type
_entity_poly.pdbx_seq_one_letter_code
_entity_poly.pdbx_strand_id
1 'polypeptide(L)'
;MKVVASVDVANLINTWYVHIKKREVSQAIELRDRIVKLFDEMEEDQDVLLYFNLLDYRFRVLMEDIAGKEPSLPPSAEDKAKTDGMLRYYYYLAP
;
A
#
# COMPACT_ATOMS: atom_id res chain seq x y z
N MET A 1 -24.89 2.60 -10.41
CA MET A 1 -23.56 1.95 -10.37
C MET A 1 -23.33 1.55 -8.92
N LYS A 2 -22.94 0.30 -8.63
CA LYS A 2 -22.64 -0.10 -7.25
C LYS A 2 -21.18 0.24 -7.00
N VAL A 3 -20.95 1.27 -6.20
CA VAL A 3 -19.63 1.74 -5.81
C VAL A 3 -19.06 0.72 -4.80
N VAL A 4 -17.76 0.44 -4.90
CA VAL A 4 -17.02 -0.40 -3.94
C VAL A 4 -16.78 0.41 -2.67
N ALA A 5 -17.08 -0.16 -1.51
CA ALA A 5 -16.84 0.54 -0.25
C ALA A 5 -15.34 0.77 -0.04
N SER A 6 -14.94 1.97 0.37
CA SER A 6 -13.52 2.31 0.54
C SER A 6 -12.83 1.41 1.58
N VAL A 7 -13.57 0.96 2.60
CA VAL A 7 -13.12 0.01 3.61
C VAL A 7 -12.71 -1.35 3.02
N ASP A 8 -13.39 -1.82 1.97
CA ASP A 8 -13.05 -3.08 1.31
C ASP A 8 -11.71 -2.95 0.57
N VAL A 9 -11.48 -1.79 -0.07
CA VAL A 9 -10.21 -1.47 -0.71
C VAL A 9 -9.09 -1.29 0.32
N ALA A 10 -9.37 -0.65 1.45
CA ALA A 10 -8.42 -0.52 2.56
C ALA A 10 -7.99 -1.89 3.11
N ASN A 11 -8.92 -2.86 3.22
CA ASN A 11 -8.60 -4.23 3.63
C ASN A 11 -7.73 -4.98 2.62
N LEU A 12 -7.93 -4.75 1.32
CA LEU A 12 -7.04 -5.27 0.28
C LEU A 12 -5.64 -4.64 0.39
N ILE A 13 -5.56 -3.33 0.65
CA ILE A 13 -4.29 -2.62 0.88
C ILE A 13 -3.57 -3.18 2.13
N ASN A 14 -4.29 -3.51 3.20
CA ASN A 14 -3.73 -4.20 4.38
C ASN A 14 -3.15 -5.58 4.02
N THR A 15 -3.86 -6.35 3.20
CA THR A 15 -3.40 -7.66 2.73
C THR A 15 -2.15 -7.51 1.85
N TRP A 16 -2.12 -6.49 1.00
CA TRP A 16 -0.96 -6.15 0.18
C TRP A 16 0.25 -5.80 1.04
N TYR A 17 0.07 -5.04 2.11
CA TYR A 17 1.14 -4.76 3.06
C TYR A 17 1.76 -6.03 3.66
N VAL A 18 0.94 -7.04 3.98
CA VAL A 18 1.44 -8.34 4.47
C VAL A 18 2.33 -9.02 3.43
N HIS A 19 1.93 -9.04 2.15
CA HIS A 19 2.74 -9.60 1.07
C HIS A 19 4.06 -8.85 0.87
N ILE A 20 4.03 -7.50 0.93
CA ILE A 20 5.26 -6.67 0.89
C ILE A 20 6.21 -7.07 2.03
N LYS A 21 5.71 -7.17 3.27
CA LYS A 21 6.54 -7.52 4.44
C LYS A 21 7.15 -8.92 4.33
N LYS A 22 6.41 -9.88 3.77
CA LYS A 22 6.88 -11.25 3.54
C LYS A 22 7.75 -11.38 2.31
N ARG A 23 7.95 -10.30 1.54
CA ARG A 23 8.65 -10.30 0.24
C ARG A 23 8.04 -11.31 -0.75
N GLU A 24 6.72 -11.48 -0.69
CA GLU A 24 5.93 -12.31 -1.61
C GLU A 24 5.66 -11.52 -2.90
N VAL A 25 6.69 -11.39 -3.74
CA VAL A 25 6.75 -10.42 -4.86
C VAL A 25 5.63 -10.62 -5.86
N SER A 26 5.42 -11.86 -6.32
CA SER A 26 4.39 -12.16 -7.32
C SER A 26 3.00 -11.79 -6.81
N GLN A 27 2.68 -12.18 -5.57
CA GLN A 27 1.40 -11.86 -4.93
C GLN A 27 1.25 -10.35 -4.71
N ALA A 28 2.34 -9.65 -4.36
CA ALA A 28 2.31 -8.22 -4.16
C ALA A 28 2.07 -7.44 -5.47
N ILE A 29 2.62 -7.91 -6.61
CA ILE A 29 2.35 -7.33 -7.94
C ILE A 29 0.87 -7.53 -8.31
N GLU A 30 0.39 -8.76 -8.26
CA GLU A 30 -0.98 -9.11 -8.65
C GLU A 30 -2.01 -8.32 -7.83
N LEU A 31 -1.80 -8.24 -6.51
CA LEU A 31 -2.73 -7.56 -5.62
C LEU A 31 -2.70 -6.04 -5.80
N ARG A 32 -1.53 -5.44 -6.06
CA ARG A 32 -1.40 -4.02 -6.39
C ARG A 32 -2.21 -3.67 -7.64
N ASP A 33 -2.05 -4.44 -8.71
CA ASP A 33 -2.76 -4.19 -9.97
C ASP A 33 -4.28 -4.31 -9.81
N ARG A 34 -4.73 -5.22 -8.95
CA ARG A 34 -6.14 -5.33 -8.58
C ARG A 34 -6.63 -4.11 -7.79
N ILE A 35 -5.87 -3.64 -6.80
CA ILE A 35 -6.22 -2.47 -6.00
C ILE A 35 -6.35 -1.22 -6.87
N VAL A 36 -5.40 -0.97 -7.78
CA VAL A 36 -5.43 0.22 -8.66
C VAL A 36 -6.69 0.26 -9.53
N LYS A 37 -7.13 -0.90 -10.05
CA LYS A 37 -8.37 -0.98 -10.84
C LYS A 37 -9.63 -0.66 -10.03
N LEU A 38 -9.61 -0.86 -8.72
CA LEU A 38 -10.75 -0.56 -7.85
C LEU A 38 -10.89 0.92 -7.54
N PHE A 39 -9.85 1.75 -7.74
CA PHE A 39 -9.93 3.17 -7.41
C PHE A 39 -10.96 3.95 -8.24
N ASP A 40 -11.15 3.58 -9.50
CA ASP A 40 -12.16 4.20 -10.36
C ASP A 40 -13.61 3.82 -9.96
N GLU A 41 -13.76 2.73 -9.19
CA GLU A 41 -15.05 2.17 -8.77
C GLU A 41 -15.30 2.34 -7.26
N MET A 42 -14.34 2.87 -6.51
CA MET A 42 -14.38 3.03 -5.06
C MET A 42 -15.11 4.32 -4.64
N GLU A 43 -15.73 4.31 -3.47
CA GLU A 43 -16.22 5.52 -2.82
C GLU A 43 -15.05 6.50 -2.63
N GLU A 44 -15.28 7.79 -2.86
CA GLU A 44 -14.22 8.79 -2.75
C GLU A 44 -13.71 8.84 -1.31
N ASP A 45 -12.46 8.41 -1.13
CA ASP A 45 -11.81 8.34 0.16
C ASP A 45 -10.32 8.66 -0.01
N GLN A 46 -9.99 9.93 0.25
CA GLN A 46 -8.63 10.44 0.09
C GLN A 46 -7.64 9.80 1.09
N ASP A 47 -8.15 9.34 2.23
CA ASP A 47 -7.37 8.66 3.27
C ASP A 47 -6.92 7.28 2.79
N VAL A 48 -7.81 6.54 2.12
CA VAL A 48 -7.47 5.24 1.49
C VAL A 48 -6.48 5.42 0.33
N LEU A 49 -6.64 6.46 -0.50
CA LEU A 49 -5.69 6.77 -1.58
C LEU A 49 -4.30 7.15 -1.02
N LEU A 50 -4.27 7.96 0.05
CA LEU A 50 -3.03 8.30 0.74
C LEU A 50 -2.38 7.04 1.32
N TYR A 51 -3.17 6.18 1.97
CA TYR A 51 -2.68 4.93 2.52
C TYR A 51 -2.03 4.02 1.47
N PHE A 52 -2.67 3.89 0.30
CA PHE A 52 -2.09 3.18 -0.84
C PHE A 52 -0.75 3.77 -1.27
N ASN A 53 -0.66 5.10 -1.46
CA ASN A 53 0.56 5.75 -1.94
C ASN A 53 1.77 5.49 -1.03
N LEU A 54 1.53 5.44 0.28
CA LEU A 54 2.57 5.13 1.27
C LEU A 54 3.11 3.70 1.12
N LEU A 55 2.24 2.74 0.85
CA LEU A 55 2.61 1.35 0.62
C LEU A 55 3.21 1.11 -0.77
N ASP A 56 2.76 1.84 -1.78
CA ASP A 56 3.33 1.81 -3.13
C ASP A 56 4.78 2.27 -3.13
N TYR A 57 5.10 3.30 -2.33
CA TYR A 57 6.48 3.69 -2.11
C TYR A 57 7.33 2.55 -1.53
N ARG A 58 6.84 1.85 -0.48
CA ARG A 58 7.56 0.70 0.12
C ARG A 58 7.71 -0.46 -0.85
N PHE A 59 6.69 -0.71 -1.67
CA PHE A 59 6.74 -1.72 -2.71
C PHE A 59 7.79 -1.38 -3.77
N ARG A 60 7.91 -0.12 -4.21
CA ARG A 60 8.97 0.31 -5.12
C ARG A 60 10.37 0.08 -4.54
N VAL A 61 10.58 0.42 -3.27
CA VAL A 61 11.86 0.15 -2.57
C VAL A 61 12.18 -1.35 -2.56
N LEU A 62 11.19 -2.21 -2.29
CA LEU A 62 11.37 -3.67 -2.37
C LEU A 62 11.75 -4.12 -3.80
N MET A 63 11.11 -3.58 -4.82
CA MET A 63 11.40 -3.93 -6.22
C MET A 63 12.80 -3.47 -6.66
N GLU A 64 13.27 -2.31 -6.19
CA GLU A 64 14.64 -1.83 -6.43
C GLU A 64 15.68 -2.76 -5.76
N ASP A 65 15.44 -3.17 -4.52
CA ASP A 65 16.26 -4.13 -3.76
C ASP A 65 16.37 -5.48 -4.51
N ILE A 66 15.25 -6.02 -4.98
CA ILE A 66 15.22 -7.27 -5.77
C ILE A 66 15.96 -7.13 -7.10
N ALA A 67 15.86 -5.97 -7.75
CA ALA A 67 16.52 -5.69 -9.02
C ALA A 67 18.05 -5.49 -8.87
N GLY A 68 18.59 -5.52 -7.64
CA GLY A 68 20.00 -5.26 -7.36
C GLY A 68 20.40 -3.82 -7.68
N LYS A 69 19.44 -2.89 -7.69
CA LYS A 69 19.71 -1.46 -7.85
C LYS A 69 19.97 -0.85 -6.47
N GLU A 70 20.87 0.12 -6.39
CA GLU A 70 20.90 0.97 -5.19
C GLU A 70 19.52 1.62 -5.03
N PRO A 71 18.90 1.53 -3.84
CA PRO A 71 17.60 2.15 -3.61
C PRO A 71 17.66 3.63 -3.99
N SER A 72 16.68 4.12 -4.75
CA SER A 72 16.51 5.56 -4.91
C SER A 72 16.31 6.13 -3.50
N LEU A 73 17.20 7.07 -3.09
CA LEU A 73 17.38 7.63 -1.75
C LEU A 73 16.44 7.06 -0.65
N PRO A 74 16.99 6.40 0.40
CA PRO A 74 16.14 5.86 1.46
C PRO A 74 15.22 6.97 1.98
N PRO A 75 13.93 6.65 2.20
CA PRO A 75 13.00 7.63 2.75
C PRO A 75 13.60 8.16 4.04
N SER A 76 13.48 9.46 4.28
CA SER A 76 14.04 10.04 5.51
C SER A 76 13.48 9.28 6.72
N ALA A 77 14.21 9.28 7.84
CA ALA A 77 13.70 8.66 9.07
C ALA A 77 12.32 9.22 9.46
N GLU A 78 12.05 10.48 9.10
CA GLU A 78 10.77 11.16 9.28
C GLU A 78 9.67 10.58 8.36
N ASP A 79 9.97 10.29 7.10
CA ASP A 79 9.04 9.66 6.17
C ASP A 79 8.67 8.24 6.61
N LYS A 80 9.65 7.48 7.12
CA LYS A 80 9.42 6.16 7.74
C LYS A 80 8.52 6.26 8.98
N ALA A 81 8.78 7.22 9.86
CA ALA A 81 8.01 7.41 11.09
C ALA A 81 6.56 7.87 10.81
N LYS A 82 6.36 8.79 9.87
CA LYS A 82 5.02 9.23 9.44
C LYS A 82 4.25 8.08 8.80
N THR A 83 4.88 7.31 7.92
CA THR A 83 4.24 6.14 7.32
C THR A 83 3.94 5.04 8.35
N ASP A 84 4.82 4.76 9.29
CA ASP A 84 4.57 3.80 10.37
C ASP A 84 3.41 4.25 11.29
N GLY A 85 3.27 5.56 11.52
CA GLY A 85 2.14 6.14 12.24
C GLY A 85 0.79 5.97 11.51
N MET A 86 0.76 6.28 10.21
CA MET A 86 -0.43 6.08 9.37
C MET A 86 -0.77 4.59 9.23
N LEU A 87 0.23 3.73 9.05
CA LEU A 87 0.06 2.27 9.03
C LEU A 87 -0.57 1.75 10.32
N ARG A 88 -0.15 2.26 11.49
CA ARG A 88 -0.81 1.91 12.76
C ARG A 88 -2.25 2.37 12.79
N TYR A 89 -2.54 3.60 12.36
CA TYR A 89 -3.89 4.14 12.35
C TYR A 89 -4.85 3.27 11.52
N TYR A 90 -4.49 2.91 10.28
CA TYR A 90 -5.34 2.07 9.43
C TYR A 90 -5.36 0.59 9.84
N TYR A 91 -4.28 0.07 10.43
CA TYR A 91 -4.26 -1.29 10.98
C TYR A 91 -5.23 -1.45 12.16
N TYR A 92 -5.39 -0.42 13.00
CA TYR A 92 -6.29 -0.46 14.17
C TYR A 92 -7.75 -0.10 13.84
N LEU A 93 -8.01 0.52 12.69
CA LEU A 93 -9.35 0.90 12.24
C LEU A 93 -10.00 -0.13 11.30
N ALA A 94 -9.23 -1.08 10.78
CA ALA A 94 -9.78 -2.27 10.13
C ALA A 94 -10.42 -3.17 11.21
N PRO A 95 -11.72 -3.51 11.12
CA PRO A 95 -12.42 -4.33 12.11
C PRO A 95 -11.90 -5.77 12.18
#